data_AF-A0A060SE86-F1
#
_entry.id   AF-A0A060SE86-F1
#
_cell.length_a   1.000
_cell.length_b   1.000
_cell.length_c   1.000
_cell.angle_alpha   90.00
_cell.angle_beta   90.00
_cell.angle_gamma   90.00
#
_symmetry.space_group_name_H-M   'P 1'
#
loop_
_entity.id
_entity.type
_entity.pdbx_description
1 polymer ?
#
loop_
_entity_poly.entity_id
_entity_poly.type
_entity_poly.pdbx_seq_one_letter_code
_entity_poly.pdbx_strand_id
1 'polypeptide(L)'
;MQITQNPLTVEFIEDADFTTDDDPLDAISDDAPGLGIVLRTDYSNEDAWQAFYTKLQEAEAEFSSDVPSEEPGADADMDGEAPSAAQGAASSSTDAEGDTAMDEEDAVGDDSDDTAPIFFVINAPPAERAKFEGISNLTALRLLNDVDARRAPAPPTGTKRIRPPNRLVDHDGWQEVYTGKIIWIYDAESNRDQCVRLVSQKGAAMYGTATADSWRARVSHICELQVNLASGAMIIDFGGLDRWDYEERVRNLEEAVKAG
;
A
#
# COMPACT_ATOMS: atom_id res chain seq x y z
N MET A 1 32.59 42.33 -22.68
CA MET A 1 31.79 41.17 -23.16
C MET A 1 30.66 40.98 -22.18
N GLN A 2 29.43 41.34 -22.55
CA GLN A 2 28.23 41.04 -21.78
C GLN A 2 27.73 39.67 -22.22
N ILE A 3 27.64 38.73 -21.29
CA ILE A 3 26.99 37.43 -21.51
C ILE A 3 25.52 37.64 -21.15
N THR A 4 24.68 37.77 -22.16
CA THR A 4 23.23 37.79 -22.01
C THR A 4 22.76 36.34 -22.04
N GLN A 5 22.43 35.77 -20.87
CA GLN A 5 21.70 34.51 -20.83
C GLN A 5 20.21 34.80 -21.02
N ASN A 6 19.66 34.37 -22.16
CA ASN A 6 18.21 34.28 -22.32
C ASN A 6 17.68 33.20 -21.37
N PRO A 7 16.56 33.42 -20.66
CA PRO A 7 15.86 32.34 -19.98
C PRO A 7 15.29 31.38 -21.02
N LEU A 8 15.56 30.09 -20.85
CA LEU A 8 14.93 29.03 -21.64
C LEU A 8 13.41 29.09 -21.38
N THR A 9 12.63 29.17 -22.46
CA THR A 9 11.16 29.19 -22.40
C THR A 9 10.65 27.79 -22.02
N VAL A 10 9.51 27.75 -21.32
CA VAL A 10 8.87 26.52 -20.80
C VAL A 10 8.63 25.48 -21.90
N GLU A 11 8.43 25.92 -23.15
CA GLU A 11 8.25 25.05 -24.32
C GLU A 11 9.49 24.21 -24.68
N PHE A 12 10.69 24.54 -24.20
CA PHE A 12 11.90 23.71 -24.40
C PHE A 12 12.07 22.60 -23.36
N ILE A 13 11.24 22.57 -22.31
CA ILE A 13 11.31 21.57 -21.24
C ILE A 13 10.39 20.38 -21.54
N GLU A 14 9.33 20.57 -22.33
CA GLU A 14 8.36 19.53 -22.67
C GLU A 14 8.84 18.56 -23.77
N ASP A 15 9.85 18.95 -24.57
CA ASP A 15 10.46 18.11 -25.62
C ASP A 15 11.81 17.51 -25.19
N ALA A 16 12.08 17.42 -23.89
CA ALA A 16 13.18 16.59 -23.41
C ALA A 16 12.79 15.14 -23.63
N ASP A 17 13.48 14.48 -24.56
CA ASP A 17 13.40 13.04 -24.81
C ASP A 17 13.92 12.34 -23.54
N PHE A 18 13.04 12.15 -22.55
CA PHE A 18 13.32 11.35 -21.37
C PHE A 18 13.47 9.92 -21.88
N THR A 19 14.71 9.49 -22.09
CA THR A 19 15.00 8.08 -22.30
C THR A 19 14.54 7.34 -21.05
N THR A 20 13.39 6.67 -21.15
CA THR A 20 13.00 5.61 -20.23
C THR A 20 14.18 4.65 -20.17
N ASP A 21 14.81 4.53 -19.01
CA ASP A 21 15.77 3.45 -18.82
C ASP A 21 15.00 2.15 -18.91
N ASP A 22 15.59 1.17 -19.59
CA ASP A 22 14.98 -0.13 -19.80
C ASP A 22 15.23 -0.95 -18.52
N ASP A 23 14.73 -0.50 -17.35
CA ASP A 23 14.86 -1.25 -16.11
C ASP A 23 13.96 -2.50 -16.22
N PRO A 24 14.54 -3.72 -16.16
CA PRO A 24 13.77 -4.95 -16.26
C PRO A 24 12.70 -5.13 -15.17
N LEU A 25 12.66 -4.26 -14.16
CA LEU A 25 11.70 -4.30 -13.06
C LEU A 25 10.56 -3.30 -13.20
N ASP A 26 10.61 -2.37 -14.17
CA ASP A 26 9.50 -1.43 -14.45
C ASP A 26 8.23 -2.19 -14.83
N ALA A 27 8.38 -3.28 -15.60
CA ALA A 27 7.27 -4.17 -15.94
C ALA A 27 6.63 -4.84 -14.70
N ILE A 28 7.36 -4.95 -13.59
CA ILE A 28 6.84 -5.54 -12.35
C ILE A 28 6.02 -4.50 -11.57
N SER A 29 6.36 -3.21 -11.62
CA SER A 29 5.63 -2.15 -10.93
C SER A 29 4.45 -1.61 -11.74
N ASP A 30 4.63 -1.42 -13.05
CA ASP A 30 3.66 -0.71 -13.89
C ASP A 30 2.46 -1.58 -14.26
N ASP A 31 2.71 -2.86 -14.56
CA ASP A 31 1.68 -3.84 -14.92
C ASP A 31 1.12 -4.60 -13.71
N ALA A 32 1.61 -4.33 -12.49
CA ALA A 32 1.11 -5.00 -11.29
C ALA A 32 -0.39 -4.68 -11.08
N PRO A 33 -1.27 -5.68 -10.94
CA PRO A 33 -2.68 -5.44 -10.66
C PRO A 33 -2.88 -4.83 -9.26
N GLY A 34 -3.95 -4.07 -9.07
CA GLY A 34 -4.31 -3.52 -7.76
C GLY A 34 -3.64 -2.21 -7.36
N LEU A 35 -4.00 -1.73 -6.17
CA LEU A 35 -3.68 -0.38 -5.67
C LEU A 35 -2.30 -0.30 -4.99
N GLY A 36 -1.85 -1.40 -4.38
CA GLY A 36 -0.58 -1.47 -3.65
C GLY A 36 0.17 -2.76 -3.92
N ILE A 37 1.42 -2.81 -3.47
CA ILE A 37 2.30 -3.98 -3.57
C ILE A 37 2.65 -4.46 -2.17
N VAL A 38 2.44 -5.75 -1.89
CA VAL A 38 3.01 -6.43 -0.72
C VAL A 38 4.27 -7.17 -1.16
N LEU A 39 5.42 -6.74 -0.66
CA LEU A 39 6.72 -7.33 -0.95
C LEU A 39 7.20 -8.19 0.21
N ARG A 40 7.43 -9.48 -0.06
CA ARG A 40 8.05 -10.39 0.91
C ARG A 40 9.57 -10.27 0.88
N THR A 41 10.15 -9.86 2.00
CA THR A 41 11.60 -9.72 2.18
C THR A 41 12.17 -10.70 3.20
N ASP A 42 11.34 -11.36 4.00
CA ASP A 42 11.77 -12.49 4.84
C ASP A 42 11.16 -13.82 4.40
N TYR A 43 12.01 -14.82 4.26
CA TYR A 43 11.66 -16.17 3.79
C TYR A 43 11.97 -17.24 4.85
N SER A 44 12.18 -16.84 6.11
CA SER A 44 12.64 -17.74 7.18
C SER A 44 11.55 -18.64 7.74
N ASN A 45 10.28 -18.23 7.62
CA ASN A 45 9.13 -18.94 8.16
C ASN A 45 7.99 -19.00 7.12
N GLU A 46 7.80 -20.18 6.52
CA GLU A 46 6.76 -20.36 5.50
C GLU A 46 5.36 -20.46 6.12
N ASP A 47 5.21 -21.07 7.30
CA ASP A 47 3.92 -21.21 7.96
C ASP A 47 3.34 -19.84 8.37
N ALA A 48 4.20 -18.96 8.89
CA ALA A 48 3.80 -17.60 9.26
C ALA A 48 3.47 -16.73 8.03
N TRP A 49 4.17 -16.95 6.91
CA TRP A 49 3.86 -16.33 5.64
C TRP A 49 2.51 -16.80 5.10
N GLN A 50 2.24 -18.10 5.07
CA GLN A 50 0.97 -18.65 4.61
C GLN A 50 -0.19 -18.14 5.47
N ALA A 51 -0.03 -18.13 6.80
CA ALA A 51 -1.05 -17.59 7.70
C ALA A 51 -1.31 -16.08 7.46
N PHE A 52 -0.27 -15.31 7.14
CA PHE A 52 -0.43 -13.91 6.76
C PHE A 52 -1.16 -13.77 5.42
N TYR A 53 -0.73 -14.54 4.42
CA TYR A 53 -1.27 -14.47 3.07
C TYR A 53 -2.74 -14.89 3.02
N THR A 54 -3.12 -15.95 3.73
CA THR A 54 -4.52 -16.34 3.87
C THR A 54 -5.36 -15.22 4.48
N LYS A 55 -4.89 -14.57 5.56
CA LYS A 55 -5.61 -13.44 6.16
C LYS A 55 -5.71 -12.23 5.24
N LEU A 56 -4.70 -12.01 4.40
CA LEU A 56 -4.74 -10.95 3.40
C LEU A 56 -5.84 -11.23 2.38
N GLN A 57 -5.91 -12.45 1.87
CA GLN A 57 -6.95 -12.88 0.93
C GLN A 57 -8.35 -12.80 1.55
N GLU A 58 -8.51 -13.24 2.81
CA GLU A 58 -9.76 -13.10 3.55
C GLU A 58 -10.17 -11.62 3.68
N ALA A 59 -9.25 -10.74 4.05
CA ALA A 59 -9.52 -9.31 4.17
C ALA A 59 -9.84 -8.62 2.83
N GLU A 60 -9.23 -9.06 1.72
CA GLU A 60 -9.59 -8.58 0.36
C GLU A 60 -10.98 -9.07 -0.07
N ALA A 61 -11.32 -10.32 0.24
CA ALA A 61 -12.63 -10.90 -0.06
C ALA A 61 -13.75 -10.19 0.71
N GLU A 62 -13.55 -9.95 2.01
CA GLU A 62 -14.48 -9.19 2.86
C GLU A 62 -14.75 -7.80 2.26
N PHE A 63 -13.70 -7.10 1.81
CA PHE A 63 -13.80 -5.79 1.18
C PHE A 63 -14.59 -5.81 -0.14
N SER A 64 -14.51 -6.89 -0.90
CA SER A 64 -15.20 -7.04 -2.18
C SER A 64 -16.67 -7.40 -1.98
N SER A 65 -17.01 -8.17 -0.95
CA SER A 65 -18.39 -8.55 -0.63
C SER A 65 -19.23 -7.44 0.00
N ASP A 66 -18.60 -6.44 0.59
CA ASP A 66 -19.27 -5.32 1.27
C ASP A 66 -19.68 -4.17 0.31
N VAL A 67 -19.31 -4.24 -0.97
CA VAL A 67 -19.84 -3.33 -1.99
C VAL A 67 -21.28 -3.75 -2.28
N PRO A 68 -22.30 -2.97 -1.90
CA PRO A 68 -23.67 -3.33 -2.21
C PRO A 68 -23.79 -3.33 -3.73
N SER A 69 -24.03 -4.50 -4.33
CA SER A 69 -24.41 -4.59 -5.73
C SER A 69 -25.59 -3.63 -5.93
N GLU A 70 -25.38 -2.56 -6.70
CA GLU A 70 -26.47 -1.67 -7.08
C GLU A 70 -27.43 -2.51 -7.95
N GLU A 71 -28.46 -3.08 -7.31
CA GLU A 71 -29.54 -3.71 -8.04
C GLU A 71 -30.20 -2.65 -8.95
N PRO A 72 -30.46 -2.98 -10.23
CA PRO A 72 -31.13 -2.06 -11.13
C PRO A 72 -32.60 -1.96 -10.73
N GLY A 73 -32.92 -0.87 -10.04
CA GLY A 73 -34.22 -0.19 -10.02
C GLY A 73 -35.49 -1.06 -10.01
N ALA A 74 -36.18 -1.06 -8.87
CA ALA A 74 -37.63 -1.06 -8.87
C ALA A 74 -38.14 -0.04 -7.85
N ASP A 75 -38.59 1.11 -8.36
CA ASP A 75 -39.55 1.97 -7.68
C ASP A 75 -40.74 1.13 -7.18
N ALA A 76 -41.10 1.27 -5.90
CA ALA A 76 -42.44 1.71 -5.49
C ALA A 76 -42.75 1.35 -4.02
N ASP A 77 -43.35 2.35 -3.37
CA ASP A 77 -44.32 2.25 -2.27
C ASP A 77 -43.81 2.12 -0.82
N MET A 78 -43.75 3.30 -0.18
CA MET A 78 -44.54 3.62 1.01
C MET A 78 -45.25 2.44 1.68
N ASP A 79 -44.80 2.07 2.88
CA ASP A 79 -45.57 2.39 4.09
C ASP A 79 -44.73 2.15 5.34
N GLY A 80 -44.79 3.12 6.25
CA GLY A 80 -44.18 3.01 7.56
C GLY A 80 -45.07 2.23 8.52
N GLU A 81 -44.47 1.39 9.36
CA GLU A 81 -45.01 1.13 10.69
C GLU A 81 -43.88 0.75 11.66
N ALA A 82 -43.97 1.31 12.87
CA ALA A 82 -42.98 1.24 13.93
C ALA A 82 -42.82 -0.17 14.54
N PRO A 83 -41.67 -0.51 15.15
CA PRO A 83 -41.47 -1.79 15.81
C PRO A 83 -42.14 -1.80 17.20
N SER A 84 -43.08 -2.72 17.40
CA SER A 84 -43.60 -3.07 18.73
C SER A 84 -42.90 -4.33 19.24
N ALA A 85 -42.06 -4.15 20.25
CA ALA A 85 -41.39 -5.23 20.97
C ALA A 85 -42.29 -5.73 22.11
N ALA A 86 -42.67 -7.01 22.10
CA ALA A 86 -43.02 -7.75 23.31
C ALA A 86 -42.99 -9.27 23.10
N GLN A 87 -42.07 -9.90 23.84
CA GLN A 87 -42.26 -11.13 24.62
C GLN A 87 -42.75 -12.42 23.93
N GLY A 88 -41.86 -13.42 23.92
CA GLY A 88 -41.93 -14.42 25.00
C GLY A 88 -42.34 -15.85 24.62
N ALA A 89 -41.49 -16.78 25.09
CA ALA A 89 -41.79 -18.14 25.53
C ALA A 89 -41.98 -19.26 24.48
N ALA A 90 -40.93 -20.07 24.38
CA ALA A 90 -40.87 -21.48 24.76
C ALA A 90 -41.80 -22.51 24.07
N SER A 91 -41.11 -23.56 23.57
CA SER A 91 -41.40 -24.99 23.75
C SER A 91 -41.77 -25.79 22.49
N SER A 92 -40.96 -26.85 22.31
CA SER A 92 -41.38 -28.24 22.07
C SER A 92 -41.65 -28.73 20.65
N SER A 93 -40.64 -29.43 20.13
CA SER A 93 -40.65 -30.85 19.75
C SER A 93 -41.40 -31.38 18.52
N THR A 94 -40.71 -32.36 17.91
CA THR A 94 -41.12 -33.53 17.11
C THR A 94 -41.37 -33.38 15.61
N ASP A 95 -40.39 -33.88 14.85
CA ASP A 95 -40.45 -34.95 13.83
C ASP A 95 -41.59 -34.96 12.81
N ALA A 96 -41.23 -34.83 11.53
CA ALA A 96 -41.79 -35.65 10.46
C ALA A 96 -40.86 -35.66 9.23
N GLU A 97 -40.51 -36.88 8.81
CA GLU A 97 -39.82 -37.25 7.58
C GLU A 97 -40.55 -36.74 6.33
N GLY A 98 -39.79 -36.25 5.35
CA GLY A 98 -40.30 -35.75 4.07
C GLY A 98 -39.25 -35.87 2.97
N ASP A 99 -39.13 -37.09 2.45
CA ASP A 99 -38.44 -37.48 1.23
C ASP A 99 -38.83 -36.60 0.02
N THR A 100 -37.86 -35.86 -0.54
CA THR A 100 -37.95 -35.31 -1.89
C THR A 100 -36.57 -35.32 -2.55
N ALA A 101 -36.34 -36.36 -3.35
CA ALA A 101 -35.27 -36.44 -4.34
C ALA A 101 -35.65 -35.63 -5.59
N MET A 102 -34.92 -34.55 -5.88
CA MET A 102 -34.73 -33.83 -7.16
C MET A 102 -33.60 -32.82 -6.88
N ASP A 103 -32.65 -32.49 -7.74
CA ASP A 103 -32.17 -32.91 -9.04
C ASP A 103 -30.74 -32.32 -9.08
N GLU A 104 -29.78 -33.04 -9.64
CA GLU A 104 -28.42 -32.54 -9.83
C GLU A 104 -28.44 -31.48 -10.93
N GLU A 105 -28.57 -30.21 -10.54
CA GLU A 105 -28.18 -29.09 -11.41
C GLU A 105 -26.88 -28.50 -10.90
N ASP A 106 -25.79 -28.92 -11.56
CA ASP A 106 -24.51 -28.23 -11.68
C ASP A 106 -24.74 -26.77 -12.07
N ALA A 107 -24.94 -25.92 -11.08
CA ALA A 107 -24.78 -24.48 -11.20
C ALA A 107 -23.45 -24.08 -10.56
N VAL A 108 -22.35 -24.51 -11.18
CA VAL A 108 -21.08 -23.78 -11.09
C VAL A 108 -21.22 -22.48 -11.88
N GLY A 109 -22.02 -21.57 -11.33
CA GLY A 109 -21.96 -20.15 -11.64
C GLY A 109 -20.70 -19.61 -10.98
N ASP A 110 -19.56 -19.83 -11.63
CA ASP A 110 -18.33 -19.08 -11.40
C ASP A 110 -18.51 -17.68 -11.98
N ASP A 111 -19.47 -16.92 -11.43
CA ASP A 111 -19.42 -15.46 -11.43
C ASP A 111 -18.52 -15.10 -10.25
N SER A 112 -17.22 -15.34 -10.40
CA SER A 112 -16.26 -14.53 -9.67
C SER A 112 -16.44 -13.13 -10.22
N ASP A 113 -17.22 -12.30 -9.52
CA ASP A 113 -17.19 -10.86 -9.71
C ASP A 113 -15.71 -10.48 -9.73
N ASP A 114 -15.18 -10.15 -10.93
CA ASP A 114 -13.78 -9.84 -11.22
C ASP A 114 -13.43 -8.49 -10.57
N THR A 115 -13.53 -8.42 -9.26
CA THR A 115 -13.12 -7.28 -8.47
C THR A 115 -11.60 -7.28 -8.52
N ALA A 116 -11.05 -6.21 -9.10
CA ALA A 116 -9.60 -6.05 -9.18
C ALA A 116 -8.99 -6.15 -7.76
N PRO A 117 -7.91 -6.93 -7.57
CA PRO A 117 -7.32 -7.13 -6.25
C PRO A 117 -6.85 -5.80 -5.65
N ILE A 118 -6.84 -5.67 -4.32
CA ILE A 118 -6.33 -4.47 -3.66
C ILE A 118 -4.80 -4.48 -3.70
N PHE A 119 -4.19 -5.65 -3.56
CA PHE A 119 -2.75 -5.84 -3.53
C PHE A 119 -2.23 -6.78 -4.63
N PHE A 120 -1.11 -6.39 -5.23
CA PHE A 120 -0.21 -7.32 -5.88
C PHE A 120 0.80 -7.87 -4.88
N VAL A 121 1.01 -9.19 -4.84
CA VAL A 121 1.93 -9.81 -3.88
C VAL A 121 3.18 -10.33 -4.59
N ILE A 122 4.33 -9.74 -4.24
CA ILE A 122 5.64 -10.19 -4.71
C ILE A 122 6.22 -11.17 -3.69
N ASN A 123 6.15 -12.46 -4.03
CA ASN A 123 6.76 -13.57 -3.30
C ASN A 123 7.75 -14.28 -4.22
N ALA A 124 9.05 -13.96 -4.10
CA ALA A 124 10.04 -14.42 -5.06
C ALA A 124 10.26 -15.95 -4.99
N PRO A 125 10.40 -16.63 -6.16
CA PRO A 125 10.76 -18.03 -6.20
C PRO A 125 12.17 -18.24 -5.61
N PRO A 126 12.53 -19.44 -5.11
CA PRO A 126 13.79 -19.68 -4.40
C PRO A 126 15.06 -19.19 -5.13
N ALA A 127 15.09 -19.24 -6.46
CA ALA A 127 16.21 -18.77 -7.27
C ALA A 127 16.41 -17.25 -7.24
N GLU A 128 15.38 -16.49 -6.90
CA GLU A 128 15.37 -15.02 -6.97
C GLU A 128 15.22 -14.35 -5.60
N ARG A 129 14.98 -15.12 -4.53
CA ARG A 129 14.83 -14.60 -3.16
C ARG A 129 15.96 -13.68 -2.75
N ALA A 130 17.20 -14.01 -3.12
CA ALA A 130 18.37 -13.21 -2.79
C ALA A 130 18.30 -11.74 -3.27
N LYS A 131 17.47 -11.43 -4.28
CA LYS A 131 17.25 -10.06 -4.76
C LYS A 131 16.42 -9.22 -3.79
N PHE A 132 15.48 -9.86 -3.09
CA PHE A 132 14.48 -9.21 -2.23
C PHE A 132 14.73 -9.48 -0.74
N GLU A 133 15.54 -10.47 -0.41
CA GLU A 133 15.78 -10.89 0.96
C GLU A 133 16.46 -9.79 1.78
N GLY A 134 15.77 -9.35 2.84
CA GLY A 134 16.27 -8.38 3.79
C GLY A 134 16.59 -6.99 3.22
N ILE A 135 16.08 -6.62 2.04
CA ILE A 135 16.30 -5.28 1.47
C ILE A 135 15.71 -4.18 2.37
N SER A 136 16.25 -2.96 2.28
CA SER A 136 15.70 -1.81 3.01
C SER A 136 14.46 -1.25 2.33
N ASN A 137 13.74 -0.37 3.02
CA ASN A 137 12.67 0.43 2.43
C ASN A 137 13.16 1.24 1.22
N LEU A 138 14.34 1.84 1.34
CA LEU A 138 14.91 2.66 0.27
C LEU A 138 15.23 1.83 -0.97
N THR A 139 15.82 0.65 -0.79
CA THR A 139 16.07 -0.28 -1.89
C THR A 139 14.75 -0.73 -2.53
N ALA A 140 13.73 -1.06 -1.73
CA ALA A 140 12.42 -1.46 -2.25
C ALA A 140 11.75 -0.36 -3.10
N LEU A 141 11.81 0.90 -2.63
CA LEU A 141 11.31 2.05 -3.39
C LEU A 141 12.06 2.22 -4.71
N ARG A 142 13.39 2.15 -4.71
CA ARG A 142 14.18 2.25 -5.95
C ARG A 142 13.94 1.14 -6.96
N LEU A 143 13.38 0.03 -6.49
CA LEU A 143 13.16 -1.15 -7.31
C LEU A 143 11.77 -1.17 -7.95
N LEU A 144 10.79 -0.51 -7.33
CA LEU A 144 9.36 -0.63 -7.67
C LEU A 144 8.68 0.74 -7.87
N ASN A 145 9.44 1.83 -7.81
CA ASN A 145 8.95 3.19 -7.98
C ASN A 145 9.96 4.06 -8.73
N ASP A 146 9.42 5.00 -9.49
CA ASP A 146 10.20 6.04 -10.14
C ASP A 146 10.81 6.98 -9.11
N VAL A 147 12.09 7.27 -9.25
CA VAL A 147 12.79 8.25 -8.41
C VAL A 147 12.72 9.65 -9.03
N ASP A 148 12.36 10.63 -8.22
CA ASP A 148 12.33 12.04 -8.59
C ASP A 148 12.87 12.91 -7.45
N ALA A 149 13.08 14.20 -7.71
CA ALA A 149 13.51 15.19 -6.73
C ALA A 149 12.50 16.33 -6.64
N ARG A 150 11.96 16.56 -5.44
CA ARG A 150 11.11 17.73 -5.15
C ARG A 150 11.82 18.71 -4.24
N ARG A 151 11.28 19.92 -4.11
CA ARG A 151 11.73 20.86 -3.08
C ARG A 151 11.44 20.31 -1.68
N ALA A 152 12.46 20.30 -0.83
CA ALA A 152 12.30 19.94 0.56
C ALA A 152 11.36 20.95 1.27
N PRO A 153 10.50 20.50 2.20
CA PRO A 153 9.68 21.41 2.99
C PRO A 153 10.52 22.50 3.69
N ALA A 154 9.97 23.71 3.81
CA ALA A 154 10.70 24.78 4.49
C ALA A 154 10.88 24.44 5.98
N PRO A 155 12.10 24.58 6.54
CA PRO A 155 12.30 24.38 7.96
C PRO A 155 11.49 25.39 8.77
N PRO A 156 10.84 24.99 9.89
CA PRO A 156 10.14 25.90 10.78
C PRO A 156 11.03 27.07 11.22
N THR A 157 10.43 28.24 11.43
CA THR A 157 11.18 29.46 11.81
C THR A 157 12.08 29.21 13.02
N GLY A 158 13.37 29.54 12.88
CA GLY A 158 14.37 29.37 13.95
C GLY A 158 14.99 27.97 14.04
N THR A 159 14.55 27.01 13.24
CA THR A 159 15.20 25.69 13.15
C THR A 159 16.37 25.72 12.15
N LYS A 160 17.45 25.04 12.51
CA LYS A 160 18.59 24.86 11.59
C LYS A 160 18.32 23.67 10.69
N ARG A 161 18.80 23.76 9.45
CA ARG A 161 18.81 22.60 8.55
C ARG A 161 19.63 21.46 9.15
N ILE A 162 19.24 20.22 8.83
CA ILE A 162 19.87 19.00 9.33
C ILE A 162 21.29 18.94 8.77
N ARG A 163 22.24 18.52 9.61
CA ARG A 163 23.65 18.38 9.25
C ARG A 163 24.17 17.03 9.76
N PRO A 164 24.82 16.21 8.91
CA PRO A 164 25.06 16.44 7.47
C PRO A 164 23.76 16.44 6.65
N PRO A 165 23.71 17.16 5.51
CA PRO A 165 22.56 17.11 4.61
C PRO A 165 22.35 15.67 4.11
N ASN A 166 21.10 15.28 3.90
CA ASN A 166 20.74 13.95 3.42
C ASN A 166 19.63 14.05 2.39
N ARG A 167 19.80 13.42 1.22
CA ARG A 167 18.84 13.49 0.11
C ARG A 167 17.45 12.99 0.43
N LEU A 168 17.28 12.10 1.42
CA LEU A 168 15.96 11.64 1.85
C LEU A 168 15.21 12.68 2.68
N VAL A 169 15.88 13.69 3.22
CA VAL A 169 15.28 14.69 4.12
C VAL A 169 15.40 16.09 3.52
N ASP A 170 16.64 16.52 3.32
CA ASP A 170 17.01 17.81 2.74
C ASP A 170 18.50 17.75 2.34
N HIS A 171 18.74 17.80 1.03
CA HIS A 171 20.05 18.02 0.44
C HIS A 171 20.00 19.26 -0.44
N ASP A 172 20.60 20.35 0.02
CA ASP A 172 20.61 21.65 -0.66
C ASP A 172 19.22 22.18 -1.06
N GLY A 173 18.17 21.88 -0.27
CA GLY A 173 16.80 22.30 -0.53
C GLY A 173 16.00 21.34 -1.40
N TRP A 174 16.57 20.19 -1.75
CA TRP A 174 15.91 19.13 -2.51
C TRP A 174 15.76 17.86 -1.68
N GLN A 175 14.72 17.10 -1.98
CA GLN A 175 14.40 15.83 -1.35
C GLN A 175 14.09 14.80 -2.44
N GLU A 176 14.77 13.66 -2.37
CA GLU A 176 14.48 12.46 -3.16
C GLU A 176 13.11 11.92 -2.77
N VAL A 177 12.25 11.70 -3.76
CA VAL A 177 10.88 11.18 -3.61
C VAL A 177 10.61 10.13 -4.66
N TYR A 178 9.57 9.35 -4.41
CA TYR A 178 9.19 8.22 -5.24
C TYR A 178 7.76 8.36 -5.71
N THR A 179 7.48 7.91 -6.94
CA THR A 179 6.14 7.88 -7.54
C THR A 179 5.81 6.47 -8.00
N GLY A 180 4.55 6.07 -7.91
CA GLY A 180 4.07 4.73 -8.29
C GLY A 180 3.21 4.10 -7.19
N LYS A 181 3.08 2.76 -7.19
CA LYS A 181 2.24 2.04 -6.22
C LYS A 181 2.80 2.11 -4.81
N ILE A 182 1.89 2.03 -3.83
CA ILE A 182 2.24 2.00 -2.41
C ILE A 182 2.88 0.66 -2.06
N ILE A 183 4.05 0.68 -1.44
CA ILE A 183 4.78 -0.53 -1.02
C ILE A 183 4.51 -0.85 0.46
N TRP A 184 4.17 -2.12 0.70
CA TRP A 184 4.08 -2.75 2.01
C TRP A 184 5.10 -3.87 2.09
N ILE A 185 5.90 -3.89 3.16
CA ILE A 185 6.96 -4.89 3.32
C ILE A 185 6.57 -5.91 4.39
N TYR A 186 6.64 -7.19 4.02
CA TYR A 186 6.62 -8.32 4.94
C TYR A 186 8.07 -8.71 5.28
N ASP A 187 8.47 -8.46 6.52
CA ASP A 187 9.83 -8.65 7.03
C ASP A 187 9.91 -9.74 8.13
N ALA A 188 11.08 -9.88 8.76
CA ALA A 188 11.29 -10.90 9.79
C ALA A 188 10.38 -10.71 11.02
N GLU A 189 9.99 -9.47 11.34
CA GLU A 189 9.10 -9.16 12.45
C GLU A 189 7.62 -9.44 12.08
N SER A 190 7.26 -9.36 10.80
CA SER A 190 5.95 -9.76 10.27
C SER A 190 5.58 -11.21 10.61
N ASN A 191 6.58 -12.09 10.70
CA ASN A 191 6.37 -13.47 11.15
C ASN A 191 5.84 -13.57 12.59
N ARG A 192 6.08 -12.56 13.42
CA ARG A 192 5.73 -12.55 14.85
C ARG A 192 4.43 -11.80 15.11
N ASP A 193 4.29 -10.64 14.49
CA ASP A 193 3.20 -9.70 14.80
C ASP A 193 2.07 -9.70 13.75
N GLN A 194 2.28 -10.37 12.61
CA GLN A 194 1.36 -10.37 11.46
C GLN A 194 1.06 -8.95 10.96
N CYS A 195 2.03 -8.06 11.11
CA CYS A 195 2.01 -6.72 10.55
C CYS A 195 2.90 -6.64 9.31
N VAL A 196 2.56 -5.74 8.40
CA VAL A 196 3.44 -5.28 7.32
C VAL A 196 3.80 -3.83 7.53
N ARG A 197 4.92 -3.45 6.96
CA ARG A 197 5.49 -2.12 7.08
C ARG A 197 5.14 -1.30 5.83
N LEU A 198 4.31 -0.27 6.01
CA LEU A 198 4.03 0.73 4.99
C LEU A 198 5.25 1.63 4.82
N VAL A 199 5.69 1.81 3.57
CA VAL A 199 6.84 2.65 3.23
C VAL A 199 6.39 3.99 2.67
N SER A 200 6.90 5.09 3.23
CA SER A 200 6.63 6.44 2.71
C SER A 200 7.42 6.72 1.44
N GLN A 201 6.70 7.02 0.35
CA GLN A 201 7.31 7.39 -0.93
C GLN A 201 7.84 8.83 -0.93
N LYS A 202 7.34 9.68 -0.04
CA LYS A 202 7.74 11.07 0.12
C LYS A 202 7.71 11.44 1.59
N GLY A 203 8.63 12.31 2.02
CA GLY A 203 8.52 12.95 3.34
C GLY A 203 7.17 13.66 3.51
N ALA A 204 6.68 13.73 4.75
CA ALA A 204 5.50 14.51 5.09
C ALA A 204 5.69 15.99 4.69
N ALA A 205 4.60 16.76 4.71
CA ALA A 205 4.67 18.22 4.51
C ALA A 205 5.51 18.94 5.60
N MET A 206 5.88 18.24 6.67
CA MET A 206 6.72 18.74 7.75
C MET A 206 8.20 18.47 7.50
N TYR A 207 9.01 19.52 7.63
CA TYR A 207 10.46 19.44 7.54
C TYR A 207 11.04 18.50 8.60
N GLY A 208 12.00 17.66 8.18
CA GLY A 208 12.67 16.71 9.05
C GLY A 208 12.13 15.28 8.95
N THR A 209 11.04 15.04 8.23
CA THR A 209 10.63 13.68 7.84
C THR A 209 11.50 13.17 6.69
N ALA A 210 11.82 11.88 6.68
CA ALA A 210 12.61 11.26 5.63
C ALA A 210 11.70 10.50 4.67
N THR A 211 11.99 10.58 3.38
CA THR A 211 11.52 9.57 2.43
C THR A 211 12.03 8.20 2.87
N ALA A 212 11.25 7.14 2.62
CA ALA A 212 11.48 5.79 3.11
C ALA A 212 11.29 5.61 4.64
N ASP A 213 10.84 6.62 5.38
CA ASP A 213 10.28 6.40 6.74
C ASP A 213 9.11 5.41 6.64
N SER A 214 8.85 4.66 7.70
CA SER A 214 7.85 3.60 7.65
C SER A 214 7.10 3.37 8.95
N TRP A 215 5.93 2.77 8.83
CA TRP A 215 4.99 2.50 9.91
C TRP A 215 4.38 1.10 9.74
N ARG A 216 4.11 0.37 10.84
CA ARG A 216 3.61 -1.01 10.80
C ARG A 216 2.09 -1.05 10.99
N ALA A 217 1.42 -1.85 10.18
CA ALA A 217 -0.02 -2.11 10.25
C ALA A 217 -0.31 -3.61 10.27
N ARG A 218 -1.31 -4.04 11.05
CA ARG A 218 -1.76 -5.43 11.05
C ARG A 218 -2.46 -5.78 9.74
N VAL A 219 -2.24 -7.00 9.25
CA VAL A 219 -2.85 -7.52 8.01
C VAL A 219 -4.37 -7.30 7.93
N SER A 220 -5.08 -7.42 9.06
CA SER A 220 -6.53 -7.25 9.11
C SER A 220 -7.04 -5.83 8.78
N HIS A 221 -6.16 -4.83 8.70
CA HIS A 221 -6.54 -3.44 8.41
C HIS A 221 -5.91 -2.93 7.12
N ILE A 222 -4.98 -3.66 6.49
CA ILE A 222 -4.19 -3.08 5.39
C ILE A 222 -5.03 -2.85 4.13
N CYS A 223 -6.08 -3.64 3.90
CA CYS A 223 -7.02 -3.42 2.78
C CYS A 223 -7.71 -2.05 2.90
N GLU A 224 -8.33 -1.77 4.05
CA GLU A 224 -8.95 -0.48 4.33
C GLU A 224 -7.94 0.68 4.21
N LEU A 225 -6.77 0.52 4.83
CA LEU A 225 -5.73 1.53 4.79
C LEU A 225 -5.29 1.81 3.35
N GLN A 226 -5.10 0.77 2.52
CA GLN A 226 -4.67 0.90 1.14
C GLN A 226 -5.69 1.64 0.29
N VAL A 227 -6.99 1.30 0.42
CA VAL A 227 -8.06 2.00 -0.30
C VAL A 227 -8.17 3.47 0.13
N ASN A 228 -8.08 3.73 1.43
CA ASN A 228 -8.14 5.09 1.98
C ASN A 228 -6.93 5.95 1.59
N LEU A 229 -5.74 5.34 1.50
CA LEU A 229 -4.53 6.02 1.03
C LEU A 229 -4.59 6.28 -0.48
N ALA A 230 -5.03 5.31 -1.27
CA ALA A 230 -5.12 5.43 -2.73
C ALA A 230 -6.18 6.45 -3.17
N SER A 231 -7.32 6.53 -2.47
CA SER A 231 -8.36 7.53 -2.72
C SER A 231 -7.99 8.94 -2.22
N GLY A 232 -6.93 9.06 -1.42
CA GLY A 232 -6.57 10.30 -0.75
C GLY A 232 -7.51 10.71 0.39
N ALA A 233 -8.43 9.83 0.81
CA ALA A 233 -9.31 10.05 1.95
C ALA A 233 -8.52 10.15 3.28
N MET A 234 -7.35 9.52 3.32
CA MET A 234 -6.45 9.50 4.47
C MET A 234 -5.01 9.75 4.03
N ILE A 235 -4.24 10.40 4.91
CA ILE A 235 -2.79 10.54 4.79
C ILE A 235 -2.19 10.15 6.13
N ILE A 236 -1.18 9.29 6.12
CA ILE A 236 -0.41 8.94 7.33
C ILE A 236 0.72 9.96 7.47
N ASP A 237 0.76 10.64 8.63
CA ASP A 237 1.80 11.62 8.94
C ASP A 237 2.96 10.97 9.70
N PHE A 238 4.04 10.68 8.98
CA PHE A 238 5.29 10.17 9.54
C PHE A 238 6.08 11.24 10.32
N GLY A 239 5.54 12.45 10.54
CA GLY A 239 6.12 13.51 11.36
C GLY A 239 5.43 13.74 12.72
N GLY A 240 4.35 13.01 13.03
CA GLY A 240 3.46 13.25 14.17
C GLY A 240 3.61 12.29 15.37
N LEU A 241 2.51 12.05 16.10
CA LEU A 241 2.41 11.05 17.19
C LEU A 241 2.66 9.62 16.71
N ASP A 242 2.52 9.39 15.40
CA ASP A 242 2.75 8.11 14.73
C ASP A 242 4.26 7.91 14.57
N ARG A 243 4.81 7.12 15.48
CA ARG A 243 6.24 6.80 15.55
C ARG A 243 6.62 5.95 14.34
N TRP A 244 7.43 6.51 13.46
CA TRP A 244 8.13 5.75 12.43
C TRP A 244 9.20 4.85 13.04
N ASP A 245 9.56 3.80 12.31
CA ASP A 245 10.60 2.86 12.70
C ASP A 245 11.99 3.55 12.68
N TYR A 246 12.55 3.74 13.87
CA TYR A 246 13.84 4.43 14.02
C TYR A 246 15.01 3.64 13.45
N GLU A 247 15.02 2.32 13.63
CA GLU A 247 16.13 1.48 13.17
C GLU A 247 16.18 1.47 11.64
N GLU A 248 15.01 1.35 11.01
CA GLU A 248 14.91 1.39 9.55
C GLU A 248 15.27 2.77 9.00
N ARG A 249 14.85 3.85 9.67
CA ARG A 249 15.25 5.20 9.23
C ARG A 249 16.75 5.37 9.23
N VAL A 250 17.45 4.96 10.29
CA VAL A 250 18.91 5.05 10.37
C VAL A 250 19.52 4.27 9.21
N ARG A 251 19.03 3.05 8.95
CA ARG A 251 19.47 2.22 7.82
C ARG A 251 19.29 2.91 6.47
N ASN A 252 18.12 3.51 6.21
CA ASN A 252 17.82 4.22 4.96
C ASN A 252 18.72 5.45 4.78
N LEU A 253 18.95 6.22 5.84
CA LEU A 253 19.82 7.40 5.79
C LEU A 253 21.27 7.00 5.47
N GLU A 254 21.77 5.91 6.04
CA GLU A 254 23.10 5.39 5.75
C GLU A 254 23.22 4.87 4.31
N GLU A 255 22.21 4.15 3.83
CA GLU A 255 22.17 3.62 2.47
C GLU A 255 22.11 4.76 1.44
N ALA A 256 21.32 5.79 1.69
CA ALA A 256 21.24 6.96 0.84
C ALA A 256 22.59 7.67 0.71
N VAL A 257 23.45 7.65 1.73
CA VAL A 257 24.80 8.23 1.67
C VAL A 257 25.76 7.33 0.89
N LYS A 258 25.61 6.01 0.95
CA LYS A 258 26.50 5.04 0.25
C LYS A 258 26.25 4.96 -1.25
N ALA A 259 25.00 5.18 -1.67
CA ALA A 259 24.58 5.07 -3.06
C ALA A 259 24.69 6.40 -3.85
N GLY A 260 25.54 7.33 -3.41
CA GLY A 260 25.89 8.57 -4.12
C GLY A 260 27.40 8.72 -4.20
#